data_AF-A0A8B6X4K5-F1
#
_entry.id   AF-A0A8B6X4K5-F1
#
_cell.length_a   1.000
_cell.length_b   1.000
_cell.length_c   1.000
_cell.angle_alpha   90.00
_cell.angle_beta   90.00
_cell.angle_gamma   90.00
#
_symmetry.space_group_name_H-M   'P 1'
#
loop_
_entity.id
_entity.type
_entity.pdbx_description
1 polymer ?
#
loop_
_entity_poly.entity_id
_entity_poly.type
_entity_poly.pdbx_seq_one_letter_code
_entity_poly.pdbx_strand_id
1 'polypeptide(L)'
;MKLAVRPVRRQATPVLERLVRERRRNARRESALQREVEALRDQLATVQRQIAASEQARLAAESAAHALRAEAATAAALRDRNERLQTANRELAAGVSRIWDLTRTLADARAEAARFARERDELLDERAALEDLIATSPTRGAACGNAGNCGGVTEAGARVLCLGAEPGLTRLCEGFARRLGFALDGRLVTPAAATAGDTPALLDAIAAADVVLCPSHAIDDDALAHLRDRCRHAGKPCVLYRGSGPAGMAVALSRLSLGGLAASALN
;
A
#
# COMPACT_ATOMS: atom_id res chain seq x y z
N MET A 1 134.19 61.38 -59.32
CA MET A 1 132.81 60.85 -59.48
C MET A 1 132.25 60.53 -58.10
N LYS A 2 131.02 61.00 -57.81
CA LYS A 2 129.94 60.33 -57.06
C LYS A 2 130.27 59.79 -55.65
N LEU A 3 129.54 60.04 -54.57
CA LEU A 3 128.20 60.60 -54.32
C LEU A 3 128.18 60.98 -52.83
N ALA A 4 127.88 62.23 -52.52
CA ALA A 4 127.66 62.68 -51.15
C ALA A 4 126.25 62.23 -50.71
N VAL A 5 126.20 61.26 -49.80
CA VAL A 5 124.94 60.84 -49.15
C VAL A 5 124.61 61.85 -48.06
N ARG A 6 123.59 62.68 -48.31
CA ARG A 6 123.03 63.61 -47.31
C ARG A 6 122.34 62.84 -46.18
N PRO A 7 122.55 63.20 -44.90
CA PRO A 7 121.89 62.53 -43.78
C PRO A 7 120.47 63.06 -43.59
N VAL A 8 119.46 62.28 -43.96
CA VAL A 8 118.01 62.60 -43.80
C VAL A 8 117.51 62.43 -42.33
N ARG A 9 118.41 62.35 -41.35
CA ARG A 9 118.06 61.89 -39.97
C ARG A 9 117.38 62.92 -39.04
N ARG A 10 117.15 64.18 -39.42
CA ARG A 10 116.67 65.22 -38.46
C ARG A 10 115.16 65.50 -38.44
N GLN A 11 114.35 64.94 -39.35
CA GLN A 11 112.88 65.14 -39.35
C GLN A 11 112.07 63.90 -38.93
N ALA A 12 112.74 62.76 -38.70
CA ALA A 12 112.06 61.48 -38.42
C ALA A 12 111.59 61.31 -36.95
N THR A 13 112.20 62.01 -35.99
CA THR A 13 111.93 61.88 -34.55
C THR A 13 110.53 62.35 -34.11
N PRO A 14 110.01 63.53 -34.49
CA PRO A 14 108.68 63.98 -34.05
C PRO A 14 107.54 63.14 -34.66
N VAL A 15 107.75 62.59 -35.86
CA VAL A 15 106.78 61.72 -36.54
C VAL A 15 106.66 60.37 -35.80
N LEU A 16 107.79 59.80 -35.37
CA LEU A 16 107.82 58.56 -34.60
C LEU A 16 107.15 58.72 -33.23
N GLU A 17 107.41 59.82 -32.51
CA GLU A 17 106.75 60.08 -31.22
C GLU A 17 105.23 60.23 -31.35
N ARG A 18 104.77 60.92 -32.40
CA ARG A 18 103.34 61.06 -32.69
C ARG A 18 102.70 59.71 -33.01
N LEU A 19 103.38 58.88 -33.81
CA LEU A 19 102.90 57.54 -34.18
C LEU A 19 102.83 56.60 -32.97
N VAL A 20 103.79 56.68 -32.04
CA VAL A 20 103.76 55.94 -30.77
C VAL A 20 102.61 56.40 -29.87
N ARG A 21 102.36 57.70 -29.77
CA ARG A 21 101.21 58.25 -29.01
C ARG A 21 99.88 57.79 -29.59
N GLU A 22 99.71 57.86 -30.90
CA GLU A 22 98.49 57.40 -31.57
C GLU A 22 98.31 55.89 -31.42
N ARG A 23 99.37 55.07 -31.55
CA ARG A 23 99.30 53.63 -31.27
C ARG A 23 98.86 53.34 -29.84
N ARG A 24 99.38 54.07 -28.84
CA ARG A 24 98.93 53.93 -27.44
C ARG A 24 97.48 54.36 -27.24
N ARG A 25 97.04 55.42 -27.92
CA ARG A 25 95.66 55.91 -27.85
C ARG A 25 94.69 54.91 -28.48
N ASN A 26 95.05 54.33 -29.62
CA ASN A 26 94.28 53.28 -30.26
C ASN A 26 94.24 52.01 -29.43
N ALA A 27 95.37 51.54 -28.88
CA ALA A 27 95.38 50.38 -28.00
C ALA A 27 94.47 50.57 -26.75
N ARG A 28 94.42 51.77 -26.18
CA ARG A 28 93.48 52.09 -25.09
C ARG A 28 92.03 52.03 -25.53
N ARG A 29 91.71 52.62 -26.69
CA ARG A 29 90.35 52.59 -27.26
C ARG A 29 89.91 51.16 -27.58
N GLU A 30 90.78 50.37 -28.20
CA GLU A 30 90.53 48.96 -28.48
C GLU A 30 90.28 48.18 -27.19
N SER A 31 91.09 48.38 -26.14
CA SER A 31 90.85 47.71 -24.85
C SER A 31 89.55 48.15 -24.16
N ALA A 32 89.15 49.41 -24.30
CA ALA A 32 87.90 49.92 -23.75
C ALA A 32 86.69 49.33 -24.49
N LEU A 33 86.73 49.34 -25.82
CA LEU A 33 85.69 48.72 -26.66
C LEU A 33 85.61 47.22 -26.43
N GLN A 34 86.73 46.52 -26.24
CA GLN A 34 86.73 45.09 -25.91
C GLN A 34 85.99 44.82 -24.60
N ARG A 35 86.25 45.62 -23.55
CA ARG A 35 85.53 45.49 -22.27
C ARG A 35 84.04 45.80 -22.40
N GLU A 36 83.67 46.81 -23.19
CA GLU A 36 82.27 47.12 -23.46
C GLU A 36 81.59 45.97 -24.21
N VAL A 37 82.25 45.37 -25.20
CA VAL A 37 81.74 44.19 -25.93
C VAL A 37 81.56 42.99 -25.00
N GLU A 38 82.52 42.74 -24.11
CA GLU A 38 82.40 41.66 -23.10
C GLU A 38 81.24 41.93 -22.14
N ALA A 39 81.12 43.15 -21.61
CA ALA A 39 80.02 43.51 -20.72
C ALA A 39 78.65 43.39 -21.41
N LEU A 40 78.53 43.82 -22.67
CA LEU A 40 77.30 43.66 -23.46
C LEU A 40 76.99 42.18 -23.74
N ARG A 41 77.99 41.34 -23.98
CA ARG A 41 77.81 39.88 -24.14
C ARG A 41 77.29 39.23 -22.86
N ASP A 42 77.82 39.62 -21.70
CA ASP A 42 77.36 39.13 -20.40
C ASP A 42 75.93 39.58 -20.09
N GLN A 43 75.59 40.83 -20.44
CA GLN A 43 74.24 41.35 -20.34
C GLN A 43 73.27 40.59 -21.26
N LEU A 44 73.65 40.35 -22.51
CA LEU A 44 72.85 39.55 -23.45
C LEU A 44 72.65 38.12 -22.95
N ALA A 45 73.69 37.46 -22.45
CA ALA A 45 73.60 36.12 -21.89
C ALA A 45 72.69 36.06 -20.65
N THR A 46 72.65 37.14 -19.86
CA THR A 46 71.76 37.24 -18.69
C THR A 46 70.31 37.42 -19.11
N VAL A 47 70.03 38.33 -20.04
CA VAL A 47 68.68 38.54 -20.57
C VAL A 47 68.18 37.29 -21.31
N GLN A 48 69.03 36.62 -22.10
CA GLN A 48 68.66 35.37 -22.76
C GLN A 48 68.27 34.27 -21.76
N ARG A 49 69.00 34.14 -20.64
CA ARG A 49 68.63 33.21 -19.57
C ARG A 49 67.29 33.59 -18.92
N GLN A 50 67.04 34.88 -18.71
CA GLN A 50 65.77 35.36 -18.17
C GLN A 50 64.61 35.09 -19.13
N ILE A 51 64.79 35.30 -20.43
CA ILE A 51 63.79 35.00 -21.45
C ILE A 51 63.49 33.50 -21.45
N ALA A 52 64.52 32.65 -21.55
CA ALA A 52 64.35 31.20 -21.54
C ALA A 52 63.64 30.69 -20.27
N ALA A 53 63.98 31.24 -19.10
CA ALA A 53 63.31 30.89 -17.84
C ALA A 53 61.83 31.35 -17.84
N SER A 54 61.53 32.54 -18.37
CA SER A 54 60.16 33.05 -18.43
C SER A 54 59.30 32.29 -19.45
N GLU A 55 59.87 31.88 -20.58
CA GLU A 55 59.22 31.02 -21.57
C GLU A 55 58.90 29.63 -20.99
N GLN A 56 59.85 29.02 -20.28
CA GLN A 56 59.62 27.75 -19.60
C GLN A 56 58.52 27.86 -18.53
N ALA A 57 58.54 28.93 -17.73
CA ALA A 57 57.49 29.17 -16.74
C ALA A 57 56.12 29.38 -17.40
N ARG A 58 56.06 30.06 -18.54
CA ARG A 58 54.82 30.26 -19.30
C ARG A 58 54.29 28.94 -19.87
N LEU A 59 55.13 28.13 -20.51
CA LEU A 59 54.73 26.81 -21.02
C LEU A 59 54.26 25.88 -19.89
N ALA A 60 54.93 25.91 -18.74
CA ALA A 60 54.51 25.15 -17.57
C ALA A 60 53.14 25.64 -17.05
N ALA A 61 52.92 26.95 -16.95
CA ALA A 61 51.65 27.52 -16.53
C ALA A 61 50.51 27.21 -17.51
N GLU A 62 50.77 27.26 -18.82
CA GLU A 62 49.81 26.90 -19.86
C GLU A 62 49.43 25.42 -19.75
N SER A 63 50.41 24.51 -19.60
CA SER A 63 50.14 23.08 -19.44
C SER A 63 49.35 22.76 -18.17
N ALA A 64 49.67 23.42 -17.04
CA ALA A 64 48.93 23.28 -15.79
C ALA A 64 47.48 23.82 -15.93
N ALA A 65 47.29 24.95 -16.62
CA ALA A 65 45.97 25.49 -16.89
C ALA A 65 45.13 24.55 -17.78
N HIS A 66 45.75 23.88 -18.76
CA HIS A 66 45.07 22.88 -19.57
C HIS A 66 44.69 21.64 -18.76
N ALA A 67 45.57 21.14 -17.88
CA ALA A 67 45.26 20.02 -16.99
C ALA A 67 44.08 20.35 -16.06
N LEU A 68 44.10 21.53 -15.41
CA LEU A 68 43.02 22.00 -14.54
C LEU A 68 41.68 22.14 -15.29
N ARG A 69 41.70 22.62 -16.54
CA ARG A 69 40.48 22.70 -17.36
C ARG A 69 39.94 21.31 -17.72
N ALA A 70 40.82 20.36 -18.03
CA ALA A 70 40.42 18.98 -18.31
C ALA A 70 39.80 18.32 -17.07
N GLU A 71 40.39 18.49 -15.90
CA GLU A 71 39.85 18.01 -14.62
C GLU A 71 38.52 18.67 -14.26
N ALA A 72 38.38 19.99 -14.49
CA ALA A 72 37.12 20.67 -14.27
C ALA A 72 36.01 20.16 -15.21
N ALA A 73 36.35 19.86 -16.47
CA ALA A 73 35.42 19.29 -17.44
C ALA A 73 34.99 17.87 -17.07
N THR A 74 35.91 17.01 -16.62
CA THR A 74 35.55 15.65 -16.15
C THR A 74 34.69 15.71 -14.89
N ALA A 75 35.02 16.59 -13.94
CA ALA A 75 34.22 16.79 -12.74
C ALA A 75 32.80 17.29 -13.07
N ALA A 76 32.65 18.21 -14.04
CA ALA A 76 31.35 18.67 -14.50
C ALA A 76 30.54 17.54 -15.15
N ALA A 77 31.15 16.74 -16.02
CA ALA A 77 30.49 15.60 -16.65
C ALA A 77 30.03 14.54 -15.63
N LEU A 78 30.82 14.29 -14.59
CA LEU A 78 30.44 13.40 -13.49
C LEU A 78 29.27 13.95 -12.66
N ARG A 79 29.20 15.27 -12.44
CA ARG A 79 28.06 15.91 -11.75
C ARG A 79 26.78 15.75 -12.55
N ASP A 80 26.80 16.10 -13.83
CA ASP A 80 25.64 15.94 -14.73
C ASP A 80 25.18 14.47 -14.79
N ARG A 81 26.12 13.51 -14.90
CA ARG A 81 25.78 12.09 -14.84
C ARG A 81 25.13 11.70 -13.51
N ASN A 82 25.62 12.19 -12.38
CA ASN A 82 25.02 11.93 -11.08
C ASN A 82 23.62 12.52 -10.95
N GLU A 83 23.40 13.74 -11.44
CA GLU A 83 22.08 14.37 -11.46
C GLU A 83 21.08 13.56 -12.28
N ARG A 84 21.48 13.09 -13.46
CA ARG A 84 20.65 12.20 -14.30
C ARG A 84 20.31 10.89 -13.58
N LEU A 85 21.30 10.28 -12.93
CA LEU A 85 21.09 9.05 -12.15
C LEU A 85 20.16 9.27 -10.96
N GLN A 86 20.29 10.40 -10.26
CA GLN A 86 19.39 10.77 -9.16
C GLN A 86 17.95 10.96 -9.64
N THR A 87 17.76 11.63 -10.77
CA THR A 87 16.42 11.81 -11.37
C THR A 87 15.80 10.47 -11.75
N ALA A 88 16.56 9.61 -12.44
CA ALA A 88 16.09 8.26 -12.80
C ALA A 88 15.76 7.42 -11.55
N ASN A 89 16.55 7.53 -10.47
CA ASN A 89 16.29 6.81 -9.23
C ASN A 89 15.00 7.30 -8.54
N ARG A 90 14.74 8.62 -8.54
CA ARG A 90 13.47 9.17 -8.03
C ARG A 90 12.27 8.68 -8.85
N GLU A 91 12.40 8.62 -10.18
CA GLU A 91 11.34 8.09 -11.05
C GLU A 91 11.06 6.61 -10.80
N LEU A 92 12.12 5.80 -10.63
CA LEU A 92 11.99 4.39 -10.27
C LEU A 92 11.33 4.22 -8.89
N ALA A 93 11.73 5.01 -7.89
CA ALA A 93 11.13 4.97 -6.56
C ALA A 93 9.63 5.33 -6.60
N ALA A 94 9.27 6.35 -7.39
CA ALA A 94 7.86 6.72 -7.62
C ALA A 94 7.10 5.62 -8.40
N GLY A 95 7.77 4.91 -9.31
CA GLY A 95 7.24 3.73 -9.99
C GLY A 95 6.92 2.59 -9.01
N VAL A 96 7.86 2.27 -8.12
CA VAL A 96 7.68 1.23 -7.10
C VAL A 96 6.54 1.57 -6.15
N SER A 97 6.44 2.83 -5.69
CA SER A 97 5.31 3.27 -4.85
C SER A 97 3.97 3.06 -5.55
N ARG A 98 3.86 3.46 -6.84
CA ARG A 98 2.63 3.26 -7.62
C ARG A 98 2.27 1.80 -7.78
N ILE A 99 3.25 0.92 -8.02
CA ILE A 99 3.02 -0.53 -8.11
C ILE A 99 2.50 -1.07 -6.78
N TRP A 100 3.06 -0.61 -5.67
CA TRP A 100 2.61 -1.03 -4.34
C TRP A 100 1.17 -0.59 -4.06
N ASP A 101 0.83 0.67 -4.36
CA ASP A 101 -0.53 1.19 -4.23
C ASP A 101 -1.53 0.41 -5.11
N LEU A 102 -1.18 0.15 -6.37
CA LEU A 102 -2.00 -0.65 -7.27
C LEU A 102 -2.16 -2.10 -6.82
N THR A 103 -1.11 -2.69 -6.26
CA THR A 103 -1.16 -4.06 -5.72
C THR A 103 -2.12 -4.11 -4.53
N ARG A 104 -2.07 -3.08 -3.67
CA ARG A 104 -2.98 -2.95 -2.54
C ARG A 104 -4.43 -2.75 -2.98
N THR A 105 -4.72 -1.81 -3.88
CA THR A 105 -6.09 -1.57 -4.36
C THR A 105 -6.67 -2.79 -5.07
N LEU A 106 -5.83 -3.54 -5.80
CA LEU A 106 -6.24 -4.79 -6.43
C LEU A 106 -6.52 -5.89 -5.40
N ALA A 107 -5.77 -5.96 -4.30
CA ALA A 107 -6.06 -6.88 -3.20
C ALA A 107 -7.39 -6.52 -2.51
N ASP A 108 -7.63 -5.24 -2.24
CA ASP A 108 -8.87 -4.74 -1.64
C ASP A 108 -10.08 -5.04 -2.55
N ALA A 109 -9.97 -4.73 -3.85
CA ALA A 109 -11.03 -5.03 -4.83
C ALA A 109 -11.33 -6.54 -4.94
N ARG A 110 -10.31 -7.40 -4.83
CA ARG A 110 -10.50 -8.86 -4.79
C ARG A 110 -11.23 -9.30 -3.53
N ALA A 111 -10.93 -8.70 -2.38
CA ALA A 111 -11.61 -9.00 -1.13
C ALA A 111 -13.10 -8.58 -1.19
N GLU A 112 -13.39 -7.42 -1.75
CA GLU A 112 -14.76 -6.94 -1.98
C GLU A 112 -15.53 -7.84 -2.96
N ALA A 113 -14.91 -8.21 -4.08
CA ALA A 113 -15.52 -9.15 -5.04
C ALA A 113 -15.84 -10.50 -4.40
N ALA A 114 -14.93 -11.03 -3.56
CA ALA A 114 -15.15 -12.27 -2.82
C ALA A 114 -16.22 -12.15 -1.74
N ARG A 115 -16.47 -10.94 -1.21
CA ARG A 115 -17.58 -10.67 -0.29
C ARG A 115 -18.91 -10.65 -1.04
N PHE A 116 -19.02 -9.91 -2.14
CA PHE A 116 -20.25 -9.86 -2.94
C PHE A 116 -20.61 -11.22 -3.56
N ALA A 117 -19.60 -12.04 -3.92
CA ALA A 117 -19.84 -13.40 -4.38
C ALA A 117 -20.52 -14.26 -3.29
N ARG A 118 -20.09 -14.14 -2.03
CA ARG A 118 -20.71 -14.84 -0.89
C ARG A 118 -22.13 -14.35 -0.62
N GLU A 119 -22.34 -13.03 -0.57
CA GLU A 119 -23.67 -12.44 -0.39
C GLU A 119 -24.64 -12.88 -1.51
N ARG A 120 -24.16 -12.96 -2.76
CA ARG A 120 -24.95 -13.48 -3.88
C ARG A 120 -25.33 -14.96 -3.66
N ASP A 121 -24.36 -15.79 -3.28
CA ASP A 121 -24.60 -17.22 -3.09
C ASP A 121 -25.60 -17.47 -1.95
N GLU A 122 -25.49 -16.72 -0.84
CA GLU A 122 -26.47 -16.71 0.24
C GLU A 122 -27.89 -16.35 -0.25
N LEU A 123 -28.02 -15.29 -1.06
CA LEU A 123 -29.31 -14.88 -1.63
C LEU A 123 -29.88 -15.89 -2.63
N LEU A 124 -29.03 -16.60 -3.38
CA LEU A 124 -29.46 -17.66 -4.28
C LEU A 124 -29.99 -18.86 -3.51
N ASP A 125 -29.34 -19.23 -2.41
CA ASP A 125 -29.79 -20.29 -1.50
C ASP A 125 -31.12 -19.91 -0.83
N GLU A 126 -31.26 -18.66 -0.37
CA GLU A 126 -32.52 -18.13 0.17
C GLU A 126 -33.65 -18.18 -0.87
N ARG A 127 -33.37 -17.74 -2.11
CA ARG A 127 -34.33 -17.80 -3.21
C ARG A 127 -34.75 -19.24 -3.50
N ALA A 128 -33.81 -20.17 -3.58
CA ALA A 128 -34.11 -21.59 -3.83
C ALA A 128 -35.00 -22.17 -2.72
N ALA A 129 -34.71 -21.87 -1.45
CA ALA A 129 -35.54 -22.31 -0.33
C ALA A 129 -36.97 -21.73 -0.38
N LEU A 130 -37.12 -20.47 -0.82
CA LEU A 130 -38.44 -19.86 -1.03
C LEU A 130 -39.19 -20.46 -2.22
N GLU A 131 -38.51 -20.75 -3.32
CA GLU A 131 -39.09 -21.42 -4.49
C GLU A 131 -39.59 -22.82 -4.12
N ASP A 132 -38.82 -23.59 -3.35
CA ASP A 132 -39.24 -24.90 -2.83
C ASP A 132 -40.46 -24.80 -1.92
N LEU A 133 -40.53 -23.78 -1.05
CA LEU A 133 -41.68 -23.52 -0.19
C LEU A 133 -42.95 -23.18 -0.99
N ILE A 134 -42.82 -22.39 -2.06
CA ILE A 134 -43.93 -22.06 -2.94
C ILE A 134 -44.37 -23.29 -3.73
N ALA A 135 -43.43 -24.09 -4.24
CA ALA A 135 -43.72 -25.32 -5.00
C ALA A 135 -44.37 -26.40 -4.13
N THR A 136 -43.96 -26.52 -2.86
CA THR A 136 -44.57 -27.44 -1.88
C THR A 136 -45.83 -26.88 -1.23
N SER A 137 -46.10 -25.57 -1.35
CA SER A 137 -47.40 -25.02 -0.98
C SER A 137 -48.44 -25.63 -1.93
N PRO A 138 -49.39 -26.45 -1.43
CA PRO A 138 -50.40 -27.03 -2.30
C PRO A 138 -51.18 -25.88 -2.91
N THR A 139 -51.11 -25.77 -4.23
CA THR A 139 -52.01 -24.92 -5.01
C THR A 139 -53.42 -25.35 -4.61
N ARG A 140 -54.11 -24.52 -3.83
CA ARG A 140 -55.54 -24.65 -3.53
C ARG A 140 -56.32 -24.48 -4.84
N GLY A 141 -56.34 -25.55 -5.63
CA GLY A 141 -56.95 -25.59 -6.96
C GLY A 141 -57.43 -26.97 -7.38
N ALA A 142 -57.25 -28.02 -6.58
CA ALA A 142 -57.82 -29.34 -6.86
C ALA A 142 -58.33 -30.01 -5.58
N ALA A 143 -59.64 -30.25 -5.56
CA ALA A 143 -60.39 -31.09 -4.62
C ALA A 143 -60.60 -30.58 -3.18
N CYS A 144 -61.40 -29.53 -3.02
CA CYS A 144 -62.42 -29.50 -1.96
C CYS A 144 -63.79 -29.87 -2.56
N GLY A 145 -63.87 -31.07 -3.11
CA GLY A 145 -65.13 -31.76 -3.38
C GLY A 145 -65.45 -32.67 -2.20
N ASN A 146 -65.86 -32.07 -1.08
CA ASN A 146 -66.79 -32.67 -0.13
C ASN A 146 -67.23 -31.60 0.87
N ALA A 147 -68.47 -31.16 0.66
CA ALA A 147 -69.23 -30.40 1.63
C ALA A 147 -69.47 -31.26 2.87
N GLY A 148 -69.38 -30.61 4.04
CA GLY A 148 -69.92 -31.15 5.29
C GLY A 148 -68.88 -31.46 6.36
N ASN A 149 -68.13 -30.45 6.82
CA ASN A 149 -67.95 -30.19 8.25
C ASN A 149 -67.20 -28.87 8.47
N CYS A 150 -67.88 -27.72 8.27
CA CYS A 150 -67.43 -26.45 8.82
C CYS A 150 -67.77 -26.44 10.32
N GLY A 151 -67.09 -27.28 11.10
CA GLY A 151 -67.13 -27.25 12.55
C GLY A 151 -66.48 -25.96 13.03
N GLY A 152 -67.19 -25.22 13.88
CA GLY A 152 -66.78 -23.92 14.40
C GLY A 152 -65.33 -23.92 14.87
N VAL A 153 -64.58 -22.92 14.42
CA VAL A 153 -63.26 -22.59 14.92
C VAL A 153 -63.42 -22.17 16.38
N THR A 154 -63.24 -23.12 17.30
CA THR A 154 -62.99 -22.79 18.69
C THR A 154 -61.63 -22.08 18.76
N GLU A 155 -61.62 -20.88 19.33
CA GLU A 155 -60.50 -19.94 19.42
C GLU A 155 -59.32 -20.40 20.31
N ALA A 156 -59.08 -21.70 20.44
CA ALA A 156 -57.98 -22.24 21.24
C ALA A 156 -57.12 -23.19 20.40
N GLY A 157 -56.36 -22.61 19.46
CA GLY A 157 -55.25 -23.30 18.82
C GLY A 157 -54.13 -23.59 19.82
N ALA A 158 -53.30 -24.61 19.55
CA ALA A 158 -52.17 -24.94 20.41
C ALA A 158 -51.20 -23.75 20.52
N ARG A 159 -50.76 -23.43 21.74
CA ARG A 159 -49.94 -22.26 22.03
C ARG A 159 -48.47 -22.56 21.75
N VAL A 160 -47.90 -21.82 20.81
CA VAL A 160 -46.48 -21.91 20.43
C VAL A 160 -45.75 -20.72 21.04
N LEU A 161 -44.82 -20.98 21.96
CA LEU A 161 -43.94 -19.97 22.52
C LEU A 161 -42.70 -19.82 21.64
N CYS A 162 -42.55 -18.68 20.97
CA CYS A 162 -41.38 -18.35 20.17
C CYS A 162 -40.36 -17.61 21.04
N LEU A 163 -39.23 -18.26 21.34
CA LEU A 163 -38.14 -17.69 22.13
C LEU A 163 -37.07 -17.11 21.22
N GLY A 164 -36.66 -15.87 21.45
CA GLY A 164 -35.55 -15.24 20.70
C GLY A 164 -35.90 -14.83 19.26
N ALA A 165 -37.17 -14.96 18.86
CA ALA A 165 -37.65 -14.38 17.61
C ALA A 165 -37.73 -12.85 17.74
N GLU A 166 -37.34 -12.13 16.68
CA GLU A 166 -37.57 -10.69 16.61
C GLU A 166 -39.08 -10.40 16.75
N PRO A 167 -39.54 -9.41 17.54
CA PRO A 167 -40.96 -9.15 17.72
C PRO A 167 -41.71 -8.86 16.41
N GLY A 168 -41.03 -8.33 15.39
CA GLY A 168 -41.58 -8.17 14.03
C GLY A 168 -41.85 -9.52 13.34
N LEU A 169 -40.98 -10.50 13.54
CA LEU A 169 -41.07 -11.84 12.95
C LEU A 169 -42.30 -12.61 13.44
N THR A 170 -42.57 -12.55 14.76
CA THR A 170 -43.76 -13.19 15.35
C THR A 170 -45.03 -12.65 14.71
N ARG A 171 -45.16 -11.31 14.64
CA ARG A 171 -46.33 -10.65 14.03
C ARG A 171 -46.50 -10.98 12.55
N LEU A 172 -45.40 -11.04 11.80
CA LEU A 172 -45.44 -11.38 10.36
C LEU A 172 -45.97 -12.80 10.12
N CYS A 173 -45.66 -13.73 11.00
CA CYS A 173 -46.06 -15.13 10.85
C CYS A 173 -47.32 -15.51 11.63
N GLU A 174 -47.89 -14.63 12.47
CA GLU A 174 -49.13 -14.90 13.22
C GLU A 174 -50.29 -15.35 12.32
N GLY A 175 -50.47 -14.69 11.17
CA GLY A 175 -51.53 -15.04 10.23
C GLY A 175 -51.34 -16.43 9.61
N PHE A 176 -50.08 -16.83 9.42
CA PHE A 176 -49.72 -18.16 8.93
C PHE A 176 -49.92 -19.23 10.02
N ALA A 177 -49.45 -18.96 11.24
CA ALA A 177 -49.63 -19.84 12.39
C ALA A 177 -51.11 -20.08 12.72
N ARG A 178 -51.93 -19.02 12.72
CA ARG A 178 -53.39 -19.14 12.93
C ARG A 178 -54.06 -20.02 11.89
N ARG A 179 -53.64 -19.95 10.62
CA ARG A 179 -54.14 -20.85 9.54
C ARG A 179 -53.75 -22.30 9.78
N LEU A 180 -52.66 -22.56 10.50
CA LEU A 180 -52.21 -23.88 10.90
C LEU A 180 -52.80 -24.35 12.25
N GLY A 181 -53.65 -23.53 12.89
CA GLY A 181 -54.26 -23.86 14.18
C GLY A 181 -53.38 -23.57 15.40
N PHE A 182 -52.37 -22.70 15.26
CA PHE A 182 -51.49 -22.29 16.34
C PHE A 182 -51.72 -20.83 16.77
N ALA A 183 -51.55 -20.56 18.06
CA ALA A 183 -51.44 -19.21 18.60
C ALA A 183 -49.97 -18.94 18.96
N LEU A 184 -49.33 -17.95 18.32
CA LEU A 184 -47.95 -17.59 18.63
C LEU A 184 -47.91 -16.62 19.81
N ASP A 185 -47.09 -16.91 20.80
CA ASP A 185 -46.64 -15.96 21.81
C ASP A 185 -45.14 -15.72 21.61
N GLY A 186 -44.78 -14.51 21.18
CA GLY A 186 -43.40 -14.13 20.89
C GLY A 186 -42.76 -13.44 22.08
N ARG A 187 -41.73 -14.04 22.67
CA ARG A 187 -40.96 -13.42 23.74
C ARG A 187 -39.48 -13.32 23.38
N LEU A 188 -38.97 -12.10 23.48
CA LEU A 188 -37.55 -11.84 23.46
C LEU A 188 -36.93 -12.33 24.77
N VAL A 189 -36.27 -13.47 24.71
CA VAL A 189 -35.38 -13.90 25.78
C VAL A 189 -33.98 -13.49 25.35
N THR A 190 -33.39 -12.56 26.10
CA THR A 190 -31.98 -12.21 25.89
C THR A 190 -31.11 -13.40 26.30
N PRO A 191 -29.95 -13.63 25.65
CA PRO A 191 -29.06 -14.75 25.99
C PRO A 191 -28.68 -14.79 27.49
N ALA A 192 -28.56 -13.61 28.12
CA ALA A 192 -28.32 -13.47 29.55
C ALA A 192 -29.49 -13.93 30.44
N ALA A 193 -30.74 -13.84 29.97
CA ALA A 193 -31.92 -14.32 30.71
C ALA A 193 -32.14 -15.84 30.57
N ALA A 194 -31.47 -16.48 29.59
CA ALA A 194 -31.46 -17.93 29.44
C ALA A 194 -30.38 -18.60 30.31
N THR A 195 -29.26 -17.91 30.58
CA THR A 195 -28.16 -18.39 31.44
C THR A 195 -28.28 -17.94 32.90
N ALA A 196 -28.79 -16.74 33.19
CA ALA A 196 -29.07 -16.31 34.55
C ALA A 196 -30.36 -16.98 35.06
N GLY A 197 -30.27 -17.61 36.23
CA GLY A 197 -31.34 -18.40 36.85
C GLY A 197 -32.72 -17.74 36.85
N ASP A 198 -33.72 -18.59 36.63
CA ASP A 198 -35.14 -18.46 36.95
C ASP A 198 -35.73 -17.05 36.91
N THR A 199 -36.02 -16.53 35.72
CA THR A 199 -37.15 -15.61 35.61
C THR A 199 -38.43 -16.44 35.76
N PRO A 200 -39.20 -16.32 36.87
CA PRO A 200 -40.45 -17.08 37.05
C PRO A 200 -41.41 -16.86 35.86
N ALA A 201 -41.37 -15.66 35.26
CA ALA A 201 -42.12 -15.31 34.07
C ALA A 201 -41.80 -16.16 32.82
N LEU A 202 -40.58 -16.70 32.67
CA LEU A 202 -40.22 -17.60 31.56
C LEU A 202 -40.72 -19.02 31.84
N LEU A 203 -40.60 -19.48 33.08
CA LEU A 203 -41.12 -20.80 33.49
C LEU A 203 -42.64 -20.86 33.39
N ASP A 204 -43.34 -19.81 33.83
CA ASP A 204 -44.78 -19.66 33.67
C ASP A 204 -45.19 -19.65 32.19
N ALA A 205 -44.40 -18.99 31.33
CA ALA A 205 -44.65 -18.97 29.90
C ALA A 205 -44.43 -20.33 29.24
N ILE A 206 -43.38 -21.06 29.62
CA ILE A 206 -43.13 -22.43 29.14
C ILE A 206 -44.25 -23.37 29.62
N ALA A 207 -44.69 -23.24 30.87
CA ALA A 207 -45.78 -24.04 31.43
C ALA A 207 -47.12 -23.78 30.70
N ALA A 208 -47.39 -22.52 30.34
CA ALA A 208 -48.59 -22.10 29.62
C ALA A 208 -48.57 -22.41 28.11
N ALA A 209 -47.41 -22.77 27.55
CA ALA A 209 -47.25 -23.13 26.14
C ALA A 209 -47.47 -24.62 25.91
N ASP A 210 -47.91 -24.99 24.71
CA ASP A 210 -48.01 -26.39 24.26
C ASP A 210 -46.74 -26.84 23.54
N VAL A 211 -46.00 -25.90 22.95
CA VAL A 211 -44.71 -26.14 22.30
C VAL A 211 -43.83 -24.90 22.35
N VAL A 212 -42.51 -25.11 22.48
CA VAL A 212 -41.50 -24.06 22.47
C VAL A 212 -40.74 -24.12 21.15
N LEU A 213 -40.64 -22.98 20.47
CA LEU A 213 -39.94 -22.83 19.20
C LEU A 213 -38.76 -21.86 19.37
N CYS A 214 -37.56 -22.28 19.00
CA CYS A 214 -36.35 -21.49 19.18
C CYS A 214 -35.47 -21.49 17.91
N PRO A 215 -34.99 -20.31 17.44
CA PRO A 215 -34.00 -20.23 16.39
C PRO A 215 -32.64 -20.72 16.87
N SER A 216 -31.91 -21.48 16.06
CA SER A 216 -30.61 -22.06 16.42
C SER A 216 -29.47 -21.04 16.55
N HIS A 217 -29.66 -19.80 16.09
CA HIS A 217 -28.64 -18.74 16.08
C HIS A 217 -28.89 -17.66 17.15
N ALA A 218 -30.04 -17.73 17.84
CA ALA A 218 -30.46 -16.70 18.80
C ALA A 218 -30.04 -17.02 20.24
N ILE A 219 -29.53 -18.23 20.50
CA ILE A 219 -29.20 -18.74 21.84
C ILE A 219 -27.86 -19.48 21.75
N ASP A 220 -26.93 -19.18 22.66
CA ASP A 220 -25.66 -19.89 22.79
C ASP A 220 -25.86 -21.33 23.28
N ASP A 221 -24.89 -22.23 23.01
CA ASP A 221 -25.02 -23.67 23.29
C ASP A 221 -25.36 -23.99 24.76
N ASP A 222 -24.78 -23.26 25.72
CA ASP A 222 -25.05 -23.43 27.16
C ASP A 222 -26.49 -23.05 27.51
N ALA A 223 -26.98 -21.94 26.97
CA ALA A 223 -28.34 -21.47 27.18
C ALA A 223 -29.38 -22.39 26.52
N LEU A 224 -29.02 -22.99 25.39
CA LEU A 224 -29.85 -23.97 24.70
C LEU A 224 -29.98 -25.28 25.50
N ALA A 225 -28.89 -25.75 26.12
CA ALA A 225 -28.90 -26.92 26.98
C ALA A 225 -29.84 -26.71 28.19
N HIS A 226 -29.73 -25.56 28.86
CA HIS A 226 -30.61 -25.20 29.97
C HIS A 226 -32.09 -25.09 29.56
N LEU A 227 -32.37 -24.52 28.38
CA LEU A 227 -33.73 -24.44 27.85
C LEU A 227 -34.32 -25.82 27.56
N ARG A 228 -33.54 -26.72 26.96
CA ARG A 228 -33.96 -28.11 26.68
C ARG A 228 -34.26 -28.87 27.96
N ASP A 229 -33.44 -28.72 29.00
CA ASP A 229 -33.68 -29.34 30.29
C ASP A 229 -34.95 -28.81 30.94
N ARG A 230 -35.21 -27.50 30.92
CA ARG A 230 -36.46 -26.91 31.45
C ARG A 230 -37.71 -27.39 30.70
N CYS A 231 -37.66 -27.41 29.38
CA CYS A 231 -38.76 -27.93 28.56
C CYS A 231 -39.02 -29.41 28.87
N ARG A 232 -37.95 -30.21 29.08
CA ARG A 232 -38.04 -31.62 29.49
C ARG A 232 -38.68 -31.77 30.87
N HIS A 233 -38.30 -30.97 31.86
CA HIS A 233 -38.91 -30.98 33.20
C HIS A 233 -40.39 -30.58 33.17
N ALA A 234 -40.77 -29.65 32.28
CA ALA A 234 -42.16 -29.22 32.08
C ALA A 234 -42.97 -30.17 31.17
N GLY A 235 -42.35 -31.20 30.59
CA GLY A 235 -42.99 -32.11 29.63
C GLY A 235 -43.38 -31.46 28.31
N LYS A 236 -42.75 -30.34 27.93
CA LYS A 236 -43.09 -29.56 26.75
C LYS A 236 -42.12 -29.82 25.59
N PRO A 237 -42.62 -30.02 24.36
CA PRO A 237 -41.79 -30.18 23.18
C PRO A 237 -41.00 -28.90 22.87
N CYS A 238 -39.71 -29.03 22.62
CA CYS A 238 -38.83 -27.92 22.22
C CYS A 238 -38.28 -28.18 20.81
N VAL A 239 -38.61 -27.30 19.86
CA VAL A 239 -38.21 -27.41 18.46
C VAL A 239 -37.22 -26.31 18.11
N LEU A 240 -36.09 -26.75 17.55
CA LEU A 240 -35.09 -25.86 17.00
C LEU A 240 -35.25 -25.74 15.50
N TYR A 241 -35.17 -24.52 15.00
CA TYR A 241 -35.18 -24.25 13.57
C TYR A 241 -33.97 -23.41 13.16
N ARG A 242 -33.52 -23.65 11.93
CA ARG A 242 -32.41 -22.89 11.33
C ARG A 242 -32.95 -21.64 10.63
N GLY A 243 -32.26 -20.52 10.81
CA GLY A 243 -32.58 -19.22 10.21
C GLY A 243 -33.21 -18.21 11.17
N SER A 244 -33.07 -16.92 10.84
CA SER A 244 -33.56 -15.75 11.59
C SER A 244 -34.83 -15.10 11.03
N GLY A 245 -35.28 -15.58 9.86
CA GLY A 245 -36.36 -14.96 9.09
C GLY A 245 -37.69 -15.72 9.10
N PRO A 246 -38.74 -15.13 8.48
CA PRO A 246 -40.10 -15.67 8.44
C PRO A 246 -40.19 -17.02 7.74
N ALA A 247 -39.30 -17.29 6.79
CA ALA A 247 -39.22 -18.57 6.09
C ALA A 247 -38.84 -19.73 7.03
N GLY A 248 -37.79 -19.55 7.84
CA GLY A 248 -37.35 -20.58 8.80
C GLY A 248 -38.43 -20.90 9.83
N MET A 249 -39.12 -19.87 10.32
CA MET A 249 -40.23 -20.05 11.27
C MET A 249 -41.46 -20.69 10.62
N ALA A 250 -41.80 -20.33 9.38
CA ALA A 250 -42.90 -20.94 8.65
C ALA A 250 -42.65 -22.44 8.36
N VAL A 251 -41.43 -22.82 8.01
CA VAL A 251 -41.02 -24.24 7.87
C VAL A 251 -41.22 -24.98 9.18
N ALA A 252 -40.77 -24.40 10.29
CA ALA A 252 -40.87 -25.04 11.60
C ALA A 252 -42.34 -25.22 12.03
N LEU A 253 -43.18 -24.21 11.84
CA LEU A 253 -44.62 -24.29 12.12
C LEU A 253 -45.34 -25.30 11.23
N SER A 254 -44.95 -25.41 9.96
CA SER A 254 -45.51 -26.41 9.03
C SER A 254 -45.10 -27.84 9.42
N ARG A 255 -43.88 -28.03 9.92
CA ARG A 255 -43.44 -29.32 10.45
C ARG A 255 -44.17 -29.68 11.73
N LEU A 256 -44.43 -28.70 12.59
CA LEU A 256 -45.24 -28.87 13.80
C LEU A 256 -46.69 -29.26 13.50
N SER A 257 -47.30 -28.69 12.46
CA SER A 257 -48.67 -29.06 12.07
C SER A 257 -48.75 -30.45 11.41
N LEU A 258 -47.75 -30.83 10.63
CA LEU A 258 -47.71 -32.13 9.94
C LEU A 258 -47.30 -33.29 10.85
N GLY A 259 -46.52 -33.02 11.90
CA GLY A 259 -45.93 -34.02 12.80
C GLY A 259 -46.53 -34.12 14.20
N GLY A 260 -47.71 -33.54 14.43
CA GLY A 260 -48.54 -33.69 15.64
C GLY A 260 -47.79 -33.91 16.95
N LEU A 261 -47.15 -32.86 17.51
CA LEU A 261 -46.58 -32.75 18.87
C LEU A 261 -45.75 -33.94 19.42
N ALA A 262 -45.37 -34.92 18.60
CA ALA A 262 -44.41 -35.96 18.96
C ALA A 262 -43.00 -35.39 18.76
N ALA A 263 -42.60 -34.43 19.61
CA ALA A 263 -41.21 -34.04 19.72
C ALA A 263 -40.46 -35.11 20.51
N SER A 264 -40.13 -36.20 19.85
CA SER A 264 -39.01 -37.04 20.24
C SER A 264 -37.99 -37.02 19.11
N ALA A 265 -36.85 -36.41 19.43
CA ALA A 265 -35.57 -36.52 18.73
C ALA A 265 -35.51 -36.01 17.29
N LEU A 266 -35.08 -34.75 17.16
CA LEU A 266 -34.21 -34.37 16.05
C LEU A 266 -32.95 -33.74 16.67
N ASN A 267 -31.89 -34.56 16.70
CA ASN A 267 -30.51 -34.07 16.71
C ASN A 267 -30.26 -33.24 15.45
#